data_AF-A0A8S8Y204-F1
#
_entry.id   AF-A0A8S8Y204-F1
#
_cell.length_a   1.000
_cell.length_b   1.000
_cell.length_c   1.000
_cell.angle_alpha   90.00
_cell.angle_beta   90.00
_cell.angle_gamma   90.00
#
_symmetry.space_group_name_H-M   'P 1'
#
loop_
_entity.id
_entity.type
_entity.pdbx_description
1 polymer ?
#
loop_
_entity_poly.entity_id
_entity_poly.type
_entity_poly.pdbx_seq_one_letter_code
_entity_poly.pdbx_strand_id
1 'polypeptide(L)' 'MGTDGFGRSDTREALRRFFEIDGAAIALAALSSLVREGELDGKVYAKAEKNFAVSTDRPDIASL' A
#
# COMPACT_ATOMS: atom_id res chain seq x y z
N MET A 1 6.20 -4.11 -3.20
CA MET A 1 6.58 -3.06 -2.23
C MET A 1 8.07 -2.83 -2.37
N GLY A 2 8.46 -1.59 -2.59
CA GLY A 2 9.83 -1.21 -2.91
C GLY A 2 9.94 0.30 -3.02
N THR A 3 11.15 0.82 -3.04
CA THR A 3 11.41 2.25 -3.23
C THR A 3 11.86 2.53 -4.66
N ASP A 4 11.10 2.02 -5.62
CA ASP A 4 11.39 2.19 -7.04
C ASP A 4 11.03 3.61 -7.49
N GLY A 5 11.72 4.14 -8.49
CA GLY A 5 11.53 5.51 -8.98
C GLY A 5 12.42 6.56 -8.28
N PHE A 6 12.24 7.82 -8.67
CA PHE A 6 13.05 8.92 -8.14
C PHE A 6 12.64 9.32 -6.72
N GLY A 7 13.65 9.63 -5.90
CA GLY A 7 13.45 10.20 -4.56
C GLY A 7 12.89 11.63 -4.60
N ARG A 8 12.34 12.07 -3.46
CA ARG A 8 11.92 13.46 -3.23
C ARG A 8 12.29 13.90 -1.81
N SER A 9 12.36 15.21 -1.57
CA SER A 9 12.58 15.77 -0.24
C SER A 9 11.26 15.85 0.52
N ASP A 10 11.12 15.10 1.61
CA ASP A 10 9.94 15.08 2.48
C ASP A 10 10.28 14.42 3.83
N THR A 11 9.32 14.34 4.77
CA THR A 11 9.51 13.59 6.01
C THR A 11 9.60 12.09 5.75
N ARG A 12 10.24 11.34 6.66
CA ARG A 12 10.37 9.87 6.53
C ARG A 12 9.01 9.17 6.45
N GLU A 13 8.04 9.65 7.22
CA GLU A 13 6.68 9.10 7.24
C GLU A 13 5.99 9.33 5.89
N ALA A 14 6.06 10.56 5.37
CA ALA A 14 5.52 10.90 4.06
C ALA A 14 6.21 10.13 2.93
N LEU A 15 7.54 9.93 3.01
CA LEU A 15 8.28 9.12 2.03
C LEU A 15 7.93 7.65 2.10
N ARG A 16 7.72 7.06 3.28
CA ARG A 16 7.30 5.66 3.39
C ARG A 16 5.90 5.45 2.83
N ARG A 17 4.99 6.39 3.11
CA ARG A 17 3.65 6.41 2.51
C ARG A 17 3.73 6.58 1.00
N PHE A 18 4.60 7.48 0.53
CA PHE A 18 4.87 7.66 -0.88
C PHE A 18 5.37 6.35 -1.48
N PHE A 19 6.42 5.70 -0.99
CA PHE A 19 6.90 4.44 -1.56
C PHE A 19 6.07 3.19 -1.23
N GLU A 20 4.90 3.34 -0.60
CA GLU A 20 4.04 2.20 -0.21
C GLU A 20 4.77 1.14 0.65
N ILE A 21 5.64 1.62 1.54
CA ILE A 21 6.39 0.81 2.51
C ILE A 21 6.02 1.15 3.95
N ASP A 22 4.89 1.84 4.15
CA ASP A 22 4.34 2.10 5.48
C ASP A 22 3.57 0.87 6.01
N GLY A 23 3.25 0.89 7.31
CA GLY A 23 2.57 -0.24 7.96
C GLY A 23 1.20 -0.55 7.34
N ALA A 24 0.50 0.47 6.84
CA ALA A 24 -0.79 0.32 6.17
C ALA A 24 -0.65 -0.46 4.86
N ALA A 25 0.32 -0.10 4.01
CA ALA A 25 0.58 -0.81 2.75
C ALA A 25 0.98 -2.27 3.00
N ILE A 26 1.84 -2.52 4.00
CA ILE A 26 2.27 -3.87 4.37
C ILE A 26 1.07 -4.72 4.84
N ALA A 27 0.21 -4.15 5.70
CA ALA A 27 -0.97 -4.85 6.21
C ALA A 27 -1.95 -5.19 5.09
N LEU A 28 -2.22 -4.26 4.16
CA LEU A 28 -3.09 -4.52 3.02
C LEU A 28 -2.52 -5.57 2.08
N ALA A 29 -1.22 -5.55 1.82
CA ALA A 29 -0.56 -6.58 1.01
C ALA A 29 -0.71 -7.97 1.64
N ALA A 30 -0.52 -8.09 2.95
CA ALA A 30 -0.70 -9.34 3.68
C ALA A 30 -2.16 -9.83 3.62
N LEU A 31 -3.13 -8.95 3.89
CA LEU A 31 -4.56 -9.28 3.80
C LEU A 31 -4.97 -9.69 2.38
N SER A 32 -4.43 -9.02 1.36
CA SER A 32 -4.68 -9.36 -0.04
C SER A 32 -4.22 -10.79 -0.37
N SER A 33 -3.04 -11.19 0.10
CA SER A 33 -2.55 -12.57 -0.08
C SER A 33 -3.48 -13.60 0.58
N LEU A 34 -3.89 -13.36 1.84
CA LEU A 34 -4.79 -14.26 2.57
C LEU A 34 -6.17 -14.38 1.89
N VAL A 35 -6.70 -13.29 1.33
CA VAL A 35 -7.95 -13.32 0.55
C VAL A 35 -7.77 -14.12 -0.74
N ARG A 36 -6.64 -13.96 -1.44
CA ARG A 36 -6.34 -14.71 -2.68
C ARG A 36 -6.18 -16.21 -2.43
N GLU A 37 -5.66 -16.59 -1.27
CA GLU A 37 -5.55 -17.97 -0.82
C GLU A 37 -6.88 -18.55 -0.31
N GLY A 38 -7.90 -17.71 -0.14
CA GLY A 38 -9.23 -18.11 0.35
C GLY A 38 -9.30 -18.30 1.87
N GLU A 39 -8.25 -17.94 2.60
CA GLU A 39 -8.19 -18.03 4.07
C GLU A 39 -8.98 -16.91 4.76
N LEU A 40 -9.29 -15.83 4.04
CA LEU A 40 -9.95 -14.64 4.56
C LEU A 40 -11.05 -14.14 3.61
N ASP A 41 -12.18 -13.69 4.17
CA ASP A 41 -13.24 -13.05 3.39
C ASP A 41 -12.76 -11.69 2.86
N GLY A 42 -12.95 -11.44 1.56
CA GLY A 42 -12.65 -10.16 0.91
C GLY A 42 -13.34 -8.95 1.57
N LYS A 43 -14.43 -9.15 2.33
CA LYS A 43 -15.05 -8.08 3.15
C LYS A 43 -14.10 -7.52 4.20
N VAL A 44 -13.23 -8.36 4.77
CA VAL A 44 -12.23 -7.93 5.76
C VAL A 44 -11.19 -7.04 5.10
N TYR A 45 -10.74 -7.40 3.90
CA TYR A 45 -9.86 -6.55 3.09
C TYR A 45 -10.52 -5.20 2.76
N ALA A 46 -11.76 -5.20 2.26
CA ALA A 46 -12.49 -3.98 1.92
C ALA A 46 -12.70 -3.04 3.12
N LYS A 47 -12.84 -3.60 4.34
CA LYS A 47 -12.92 -2.82 5.58
C LYS A 47 -11.55 -2.22 5.94
N ALA A 48 -10.48 -3.01 5.84
CA ALA A 48 -9.13 -2.55 6.13
C ALA A 48 -8.69 -1.44 5.15
N GLU A 49 -9.00 -1.60 3.86
CA GLU A 49 -8.70 -0.63 2.82
C GLU A 49 -9.32 0.75 3.13
N LYS A 50 -10.60 0.77 3.54
CA LYS A 50 -11.29 1.99 3.97
C LYS A 50 -10.66 2.61 5.23
N ASN A 51 -10.26 1.79 6.19
CA ASN A 51 -9.70 2.28 7.45
C ASN A 51 -8.29 2.88 7.28
N PHE A 52 -7.49 2.33 6.38
CA PHE A 52 -6.11 2.76 6.19
C PHE A 52 -5.94 3.95 5.23
N ALA A 53 -7.03 4.37 4.56
CA ALA A 53 -7.08 5.51 3.63
C ALA A 53 -5.94 5.46 2.58
N VAL A 54 -5.53 4.26 2.18
CA VAL A 54 -4.49 4.06 1.17
C VAL A 54 -5.11 4.38 -0.19
N SER A 55 -4.51 5.33 -0.91
CA SER A 55 -4.95 5.64 -2.28
C SER A 55 -4.59 4.47 -3.18
N THR A 56 -5.60 3.87 -3.82
CA THR A 56 -5.40 2.88 -4.88
C THR A 56 -5.06 3.54 -6.22
N ASP A 57 -5.32 4.84 -6.33
CA ASP A 57 -5.00 5.62 -7.51
C ASP A 57 -3.60 6.23 -7.33
N ARG A 58 -2.67 5.77 -8.16
CA ARG A 58 -1.32 6.31 -8.19
C ARG A 58 -0.76 6.28 -9.61
N PRO A 59 -0.26 7.41 -10.13
CA PRO A 59 0.51 7.43 -11.36
C PRO A 59 1.84 6.70 -11.15
N ASP A 60 2.30 5.99 -12.19
CA ASP A 60 3.57 5.26 -12.15
C ASP A 60 4.74 6.23 -11.89
N ILE A 61 5.32 6.14 -10.69
CA ILE A 61 6.45 6.97 -10.24
C ILE A 61 7.80 6.54 -10.82
N ALA A 62 7.85 5.38 -11.47
CA ALA A 62 8.99 4.91 -12.22
C ALA A 62 8.91 5.25 -13.71
N SER A 63 7.72 5.68 -14.20
CA SER A 63 7.57 6.18 -15.56
C SER A 63 8.14 7.60 -15.70
N LEU A 64 8.97 7.80 -16.73
CA LEU A 64 9.45 9.10 -17.20
C LEU A 64 8.53 9.64 -18.29
#